data_AF-A0A6C0D7N7-F1
#
_entry.id   AF-A0A6C0D7N7-F1
#
_cell.length_a   1.000
_cell.length_b   1.000
_cell.length_c   1.000
_cell.angle_alpha   90.00
_cell.angle_beta   90.00
_cell.angle_gamma   90.00
#
_symmetry.space_group_name_H-M   'P 1'
#
loop_
_entity.id
_entity.type
_entity.pdbx_description
1 polymer ?
#
loop_
_entity_poly.entity_id
_entity_poly.type
_entity_poly.pdbx_seq_one_letter_code
_entity_poly.pdbx_strand_id
1 'polypeptide(L)'
;MYYKYIYYIINIRMDEINSNLLEEETLLNNINKNDVEWTTEHEEILIEWADKAMCYRWLHSKSNSLYSSLNAWYTIPVIVISTLTGTANFAQTRVPIEYQNYFAMVVGGFNILGGIISTIQQFLKITQLNESHRVSGIAWDKFYRNVKIELAKHPSERMQPGQMLKMSKEEFDRLMETSPTIPDKIIKLFKSSFKNNKEFEKIVKPEICDILISTDDYRNPWFNDENKEKYEIETIRNKIAKEKRQKLINETNANLVKEFKKTFYNLNNRVPMDSEIIDNLKDKIELSVLTKLIEDLKSEQCETAIVVSD
;
A
#
# COMPACT_ATOMS: atom_id res chain seq x y z
N MET A 1 -3.41 -46.25 39.16
CA MET A 1 -4.56 -45.48 38.63
C MET A 1 -4.59 -44.04 39.13
N TYR A 2 -4.35 -43.77 40.42
CA TYR A 2 -4.36 -42.42 41.01
C TYR A 2 -3.37 -41.42 40.37
N TYR A 3 -2.12 -41.83 40.11
CA TYR A 3 -1.10 -40.96 39.49
C TYR A 3 -1.48 -40.43 38.09
N LYS A 4 -2.20 -41.24 37.30
CA LYS A 4 -2.61 -40.88 35.93
C LYS A 4 -3.78 -39.88 35.93
N TYR A 5 -4.64 -39.95 36.94
CA TYR A 5 -5.76 -39.04 37.14
C TYR A 5 -5.30 -37.68 37.68
N ILE A 6 -4.30 -37.69 38.56
CA ILE A 6 -3.66 -36.48 39.08
C ILE A 6 -2.92 -35.71 37.96
N TYR A 7 -2.14 -36.40 37.13
CA TYR A 7 -1.48 -35.80 35.96
C TYR A 7 -2.49 -35.19 34.97
N TYR A 8 -3.63 -35.86 34.80
CA TYR A 8 -4.70 -35.39 33.92
C TYR A 8 -5.37 -34.10 34.43
N ILE A 9 -5.60 -33.99 35.74
CA ILE A 9 -6.16 -32.77 36.36
C ILE A 9 -5.16 -31.60 36.29
N ILE A 10 -3.86 -31.86 36.51
CA ILE A 10 -2.82 -30.83 36.33
C ILE A 10 -2.81 -30.35 34.88
N ASN A 11 -2.83 -31.26 33.91
CA ASN A 11 -2.83 -30.89 32.50
C ASN A 11 -4.07 -30.06 32.12
N ILE A 12 -5.27 -30.46 32.53
CA ILE A 12 -6.50 -29.70 32.23
C ILE A 12 -6.44 -28.28 32.80
N ARG A 13 -6.01 -28.13 34.06
CA ARG A 13 -5.93 -26.82 34.70
C ARG A 13 -4.82 -25.94 34.10
N MET A 14 -3.73 -26.57 33.66
CA MET A 14 -2.66 -25.90 32.91
C MET A 14 -3.06 -25.56 31.47
N ASP A 15 -4.00 -26.28 30.87
CA ASP A 15 -4.53 -26.01 29.54
C ASP A 15 -5.54 -24.85 29.55
N GLU A 16 -6.40 -24.74 30.58
CA GLU A 16 -7.31 -23.58 30.77
C GLU A 16 -6.56 -22.28 31.05
N ILE A 17 -5.49 -22.34 31.84
CA ILE A 17 -4.63 -21.16 32.08
C ILE A 17 -3.91 -20.77 30.79
N ASN A 18 -3.49 -21.76 29.99
CA ASN A 18 -2.86 -21.53 28.70
C ASN A 18 -3.78 -20.90 27.65
N SER A 19 -5.07 -21.25 27.62
CA SER A 19 -5.98 -20.67 26.63
C SER A 19 -6.16 -19.17 26.87
N ASN A 20 -6.30 -18.76 28.15
CA ASN A 20 -6.40 -17.35 28.51
C ASN A 20 -5.09 -16.59 28.26
N LEU A 21 -3.94 -17.23 28.51
CA LEU A 21 -2.62 -16.66 28.24
C LEU A 21 -2.30 -16.54 26.74
N LEU A 22 -2.72 -17.52 25.94
CA LEU A 22 -2.55 -17.49 24.48
C LEU A 22 -3.40 -16.38 23.85
N GLU A 23 -4.61 -16.14 24.38
CA GLU A 23 -5.46 -15.00 24.01
C GLU A 23 -4.79 -13.66 24.34
N GLU A 24 -4.24 -13.49 25.54
CA GLU A 24 -3.49 -12.28 25.91
C GLU A 24 -2.21 -12.11 25.08
N GLU A 25 -1.47 -13.18 24.81
CA GLU A 25 -0.22 -13.16 24.04
C GLU A 25 -0.47 -12.91 22.55
N THR A 26 -1.57 -13.42 21.97
CA THR A 26 -1.97 -13.07 20.59
C THR A 26 -2.46 -11.63 20.46
N LEU A 27 -3.21 -11.12 21.45
CA LEU A 27 -3.54 -9.69 21.57
C LEU A 27 -2.26 -8.83 21.62
N LEU A 28 -1.28 -9.25 22.42
CA LEU A 28 -0.01 -8.55 22.64
C LEU A 28 1.00 -8.66 21.47
N ASN A 29 0.95 -9.75 20.69
CA ASN A 29 1.78 -9.95 19.50
C ASN A 29 1.22 -9.24 18.27
N ASN A 30 -0.10 -9.07 18.17
CA ASN A 30 -0.71 -8.22 17.14
C ASN A 30 -0.27 -6.75 17.27
N ILE A 31 -0.06 -6.26 18.49
CA ILE A 31 0.44 -4.90 18.77
C ILE A 31 1.93 -4.72 18.39
N ASN A 32 2.69 -5.80 18.25
CA ASN A 32 4.16 -5.75 18.18
C ASN A 32 4.73 -5.87 16.75
N LYS A 33 3.88 -5.91 15.72
CA LYS A 33 4.31 -6.09 14.34
C LYS A 33 4.53 -4.73 13.65
N ASN A 34 5.52 -3.96 14.12
CA ASN A 34 5.91 -2.68 13.51
C ASN A 34 4.74 -1.69 13.28
N ASP A 35 3.93 -1.43 14.32
CA ASP A 35 2.90 -0.39 14.23
C ASP A 35 3.56 0.98 14.33
N VAL A 36 4.17 1.42 13.23
CA VAL A 36 4.33 2.84 12.96
C VAL A 36 2.91 3.39 12.87
N GLU A 37 2.52 4.21 13.84
CA GLU A 37 1.21 4.85 13.83
C GLU A 37 1.12 5.82 12.65
N TRP A 38 -0.11 6.04 12.17
CA TRP A 38 -0.37 7.03 11.15
C TRP A 38 -0.03 8.42 11.72
N THR A 39 0.82 9.15 11.00
CA THR A 39 1.18 10.53 11.33
C THR A 39 0.68 11.44 10.23
N THR A 40 0.55 12.73 10.53
CA THR A 40 0.09 13.74 9.57
C THR A 40 0.99 13.83 8.34
N GLU A 41 2.30 13.65 8.51
CA GLU A 41 3.26 13.68 7.41
C GLU A 41 3.06 12.51 6.44
N HIS A 42 2.71 11.33 6.94
CA HIS A 42 2.38 10.19 6.08
C HIS A 42 1.12 10.45 5.25
N GLU A 43 0.12 11.13 5.82
CA GLU A 43 -1.10 11.50 5.12
C GLU A 43 -0.86 12.60 4.08
N GLU A 44 -0.05 13.60 4.40
CA GLU A 44 0.30 14.70 3.49
C GLU A 44 0.94 14.19 2.20
N ILE A 45 1.88 13.24 2.30
CA ILE A 45 2.51 12.60 1.12
C ILE A 45 1.46 11.94 0.22
N LEU A 46 0.53 11.20 0.83
CA LEU A 46 -0.53 10.51 0.09
C LEU A 46 -1.54 11.48 -0.53
N ILE A 47 -1.88 12.56 0.18
CA ILE A 47 -2.75 13.63 -0.32
C ILE A 47 -2.11 14.28 -1.55
N GLU A 48 -0.82 14.61 -1.50
CA GLU A 48 -0.10 15.17 -2.63
C GLU A 48 -0.14 14.25 -3.85
N TRP A 49 0.15 12.96 -3.66
CA TRP A 49 0.09 11.99 -4.77
C TRP A 49 -1.33 11.83 -5.32
N ALA A 50 -2.35 11.85 -4.45
CA ALA A 50 -3.75 11.78 -4.87
C ALA A 50 -4.17 13.01 -5.70
N ASP A 51 -3.76 14.21 -5.28
CA ASP A 51 -4.02 15.47 -5.98
C ASP A 51 -3.34 15.51 -7.35
N LYS A 52 -2.06 15.12 -7.42
CA LYS A 52 -1.32 15.00 -8.68
C LYS A 52 -1.99 13.97 -9.60
N ALA A 53 -2.40 12.82 -9.06
CA ALA A 53 -3.11 11.78 -9.82
C ALA A 53 -4.47 12.25 -10.34
N MET A 54 -5.21 13.05 -9.58
CA MET A 54 -6.46 13.65 -10.03
C MET A 54 -6.21 14.58 -11.24
N CYS A 55 -5.15 15.38 -11.20
CA CYS A 55 -4.76 16.24 -12.31
C CYS A 55 -4.37 15.40 -13.54
N TYR A 56 -3.54 14.37 -13.38
CA TYR A 56 -3.16 13.47 -14.48
C TYR A 56 -4.35 12.75 -15.10
N ARG A 57 -5.29 12.26 -14.29
CA ARG A 57 -6.55 11.68 -14.76
C ARG A 57 -7.27 12.65 -15.68
N TRP A 58 -7.42 13.91 -15.27
CA TRP A 58 -8.11 14.93 -16.07
C TRP A 58 -7.38 15.18 -17.40
N LEU A 59 -6.05 15.35 -17.34
CA LEU A 59 -5.22 15.59 -18.52
C LEU A 59 -5.34 14.44 -19.52
N HIS A 60 -5.19 13.19 -19.07
CA HIS A 60 -5.34 12.01 -19.91
C HIS A 60 -6.75 11.84 -20.46
N SER A 61 -7.78 12.11 -19.67
CA SER A 61 -9.18 12.05 -20.14
C SER A 61 -9.44 13.04 -21.27
N LYS A 62 -8.94 14.28 -21.15
CA LYS A 62 -9.07 15.31 -22.20
C LYS A 62 -8.22 14.99 -23.43
N SER A 63 -7.01 14.46 -23.26
CA SER A 63 -6.19 13.98 -24.37
C SER A 63 -6.87 12.86 -25.13
N ASN A 64 -7.45 11.87 -24.43
CA ASN A 64 -8.24 10.81 -25.05
C ASN A 64 -9.42 11.37 -25.88
N SER A 65 -10.18 12.35 -25.37
CA SER A 65 -11.24 12.98 -26.17
C SER A 65 -10.72 13.66 -27.45
N LEU A 66 -9.55 14.30 -27.38
CA LEU A 66 -8.90 14.92 -28.53
C LEU A 66 -8.47 13.88 -29.56
N TYR A 67 -7.76 12.82 -29.13
CA TYR A 67 -7.29 11.78 -30.04
C TYR A 67 -8.41 10.91 -30.59
N SER A 68 -9.50 10.71 -29.85
CA SER A 68 -10.70 10.02 -30.34
C SER A 68 -11.34 10.79 -31.50
N SER A 69 -11.44 12.12 -31.36
CA SER A 69 -11.96 13.00 -32.41
C SER A 69 -11.05 13.00 -33.64
N LEU A 70 -9.73 13.11 -33.44
CA LEU A 70 -8.76 13.02 -34.53
C LEU A 70 -8.81 11.66 -35.22
N ASN A 71 -8.89 10.56 -34.46
CA ASN A 71 -8.97 9.22 -35.02
C ASN A 71 -10.19 9.08 -35.94
N ALA A 72 -11.36 9.58 -35.52
CA ALA A 72 -12.55 9.59 -36.35
C ALA A 72 -12.36 10.46 -37.61
N TRP A 73 -11.72 11.63 -37.47
CA TRP A 73 -11.49 12.56 -38.57
C TRP A 73 -10.52 12.02 -39.64
N TYR A 74 -9.54 11.19 -39.27
CA TYR A 74 -8.67 10.49 -40.23
C TYR A 74 -9.34 9.24 -40.80
N THR A 75 -9.97 8.43 -39.95
CA THR A 75 -10.51 7.11 -40.33
C THR A 75 -11.72 7.23 -41.26
N ILE A 76 -12.66 8.13 -40.98
CA ILE A 76 -13.92 8.22 -41.75
C ILE A 76 -13.68 8.58 -43.22
N PRO A 77 -12.87 9.61 -43.56
CA PRO A 77 -12.56 9.93 -44.96
C PRO A 77 -11.86 8.77 -45.68
N VAL A 78 -10.94 8.07 -45.01
CA VAL A 78 -10.25 6.90 -45.59
C VAL A 78 -11.24 5.78 -45.92
N ILE A 79 -12.19 5.48 -45.03
CA ILE A 79 -13.23 4.47 -45.28
C ILE A 79 -14.09 4.89 -46.48
N VAL A 80 -14.54 6.14 -46.53
CA VAL A 80 -15.39 6.63 -47.62
C VAL A 80 -14.65 6.57 -48.96
N ILE A 81 -13.41 7.07 -49.00
CA ILE A 81 -12.56 7.02 -50.19
C ILE A 81 -12.36 5.57 -50.64
N SER A 82 -11.94 4.69 -49.73
CA SER A 82 -11.65 3.28 -50.03
C SER A 82 -12.88 2.51 -50.52
N THR A 83 -14.05 2.80 -49.95
CA THR A 83 -15.31 2.18 -50.36
C THR A 83 -15.72 2.67 -51.75
N LEU A 84 -15.66 3.99 -51.99
CA LEU A 84 -16.00 4.58 -53.28
C LEU A 84 -15.04 4.13 -54.38
N THR A 85 -13.73 4.13 -54.13
CA THR A 85 -12.73 3.67 -55.11
C THR A 85 -12.82 2.16 -55.33
N GLY A 86 -13.11 1.38 -54.29
CA GLY A 86 -13.39 -0.05 -54.41
C GLY A 86 -14.54 -0.31 -55.38
N THR A 87 -15.71 0.31 -55.16
CA THR A 87 -16.85 0.21 -56.08
C THR A 87 -16.54 0.77 -57.47
N ALA A 88 -15.81 1.88 -57.56
CA ALA A 88 -15.44 2.50 -58.84
C ALA A 88 -14.57 1.57 -59.70
N ASN A 89 -13.62 0.84 -59.10
CA ASN A 89 -12.82 -0.15 -59.82
C ASN A 89 -13.70 -1.27 -60.42
N PHE A 90 -14.71 -1.76 -59.69
CA PHE A 90 -15.65 -2.74 -60.24
C PHE A 90 -16.53 -2.18 -61.35
N ALA A 91 -16.90 -0.90 -61.27
CA ALA A 91 -17.75 -0.23 -62.25
C ALA A 91 -16.98 0.27 -63.49
N GLN A 92 -15.65 0.23 -63.50
CA GLN A 92 -14.81 0.77 -64.56
C GLN A 92 -15.16 0.19 -65.94
N THR A 93 -15.47 -1.11 -66.01
CA THR A 93 -15.85 -1.79 -67.27
C THR A 93 -17.18 -1.33 -67.84
N ARG A 94 -18.03 -0.67 -67.02
CA ARG A 94 -19.32 -0.10 -67.45
C ARG A 94 -19.20 1.32 -68.01
N VAL A 95 -18.04 1.95 -67.88
CA VAL A 95 -17.77 3.28 -68.45
C VAL A 95 -17.43 3.13 -69.94
N PRO A 96 -17.90 4.04 -70.83
CA PRO A 96 -17.54 4.00 -72.25
C PRO A 96 -16.02 4.03 -72.47
N ILE A 97 -15.54 3.27 -73.46
CA ILE A 97 -14.11 3.01 -73.73
C ILE A 97 -13.28 4.30 -73.85
N GLU A 98 -13.86 5.35 -74.43
CA GLU A 98 -13.22 6.66 -74.60
C GLU A 98 -12.86 7.34 -73.27
N TYR A 99 -13.63 7.11 -72.21
CA TYR A 99 -13.44 7.73 -70.89
C TYR A 99 -12.81 6.80 -69.84
N GLN A 100 -12.62 5.51 -70.16
CA GLN A 100 -12.12 4.52 -69.20
C GLN A 100 -10.73 4.87 -68.64
N ASN A 101 -9.82 5.41 -69.46
CA ASN A 101 -8.48 5.80 -69.01
C ASN A 101 -8.51 6.97 -68.04
N TYR A 102 -9.31 8.01 -68.33
CA TYR A 102 -9.48 9.16 -67.43
C TYR A 102 -10.14 8.73 -66.12
N PHE A 103 -11.16 7.87 -66.19
CA PHE A 103 -11.81 7.31 -65.02
C PHE A 103 -10.82 6.51 -64.15
N ALA A 104 -10.01 5.65 -64.76
CA ALA A 104 -8.97 4.88 -64.08
C ALA A 104 -7.99 5.80 -63.32
N MET A 105 -7.56 6.90 -63.96
CA MET A 105 -6.61 7.85 -63.38
C MET A 105 -7.21 8.57 -62.17
N VAL A 106 -8.47 8.98 -62.23
CA VAL A 106 -9.17 9.62 -61.10
C VAL A 106 -9.31 8.65 -59.93
N VAL A 107 -9.75 7.42 -60.18
CA VAL A 107 -9.88 6.38 -59.15
C VAL A 107 -8.52 6.04 -58.53
N GLY A 108 -7.48 5.92 -59.35
CA GLY A 108 -6.09 5.74 -58.90
C GLY A 108 -5.59 6.90 -58.02
N GLY A 109 -5.92 8.14 -58.38
CA GLY A 109 -5.59 9.33 -57.60
C GLY A 109 -6.24 9.32 -56.20
N PHE A 110 -7.52 8.98 -56.10
CA PHE A 110 -8.20 8.84 -54.80
C PHE A 110 -7.64 7.69 -53.97
N ASN A 111 -7.25 6.57 -54.60
CA ASN A 111 -6.58 5.46 -53.91
C ASN A 111 -5.24 5.89 -53.29
N ILE A 112 -4.42 6.64 -54.03
CA ILE A 112 -3.16 7.18 -53.51
C ILE A 112 -3.44 8.15 -52.35
N LEU A 113 -4.42 9.05 -52.50
CA LEU A 113 -4.79 10.01 -51.47
C LEU A 113 -5.26 9.30 -50.18
N GLY A 114 -6.13 8.30 -50.29
CA GLY A 114 -6.56 7.48 -49.16
C GLY A 114 -5.39 6.76 -48.48
N GLY A 115 -4.45 6.21 -49.27
CA GLY A 115 -3.23 5.59 -48.77
C GLY A 115 -2.30 6.56 -48.03
N ILE A 116 -2.12 7.78 -48.54
CA ILE A 116 -1.33 8.82 -47.87
C ILE A 116 -1.96 9.23 -46.54
N ILE A 117 -3.27 9.45 -46.50
CA ILE A 117 -3.98 9.80 -45.24
C ILE A 117 -3.82 8.66 -44.23
N SER A 118 -3.99 7.41 -44.65
CA SER A 118 -3.84 6.24 -43.79
C SER A 118 -2.41 6.08 -43.26
N THR A 119 -1.39 6.31 -44.09
CA THR A 119 0.02 6.21 -43.66
C THR A 119 0.41 7.34 -42.71
N ILE A 120 -0.09 8.57 -42.93
CA ILE A 120 0.09 9.68 -41.98
C ILE A 120 -0.58 9.36 -40.63
N GLN A 121 -1.81 8.84 -40.63
CA GLN A 121 -2.50 8.43 -39.40
C GLN A 121 -1.70 7.40 -38.60
N GLN A 122 -1.12 6.41 -39.29
CA GLN A 122 -0.31 5.36 -38.67
C GLN A 122 1.03 5.89 -38.16
N PHE A 123 1.69 6.77 -38.93
CA PHE A 123 2.93 7.43 -38.52
C PHE A 123 2.75 8.29 -37.27
N LEU A 124 1.66 9.07 -37.20
CA LEU A 124 1.29 9.88 -36.04
C LEU A 124 0.77 9.05 -34.86
N LYS A 125 0.59 7.74 -35.03
CA LYS A 125 0.14 6.80 -33.99
C LYS A 125 -1.18 7.22 -33.31
N ILE A 126 -2.10 7.86 -34.05
CA ILE A 126 -3.31 8.46 -33.49
C ILE A 126 -4.15 7.45 -32.69
N THR A 127 -4.37 6.26 -33.25
CA THR A 127 -5.14 5.19 -32.60
C THR A 127 -4.45 4.65 -31.35
N GLN A 128 -3.12 4.49 -31.40
CA GLN A 128 -2.33 3.99 -30.28
C GLN A 128 -2.32 5.01 -29.14
N LEU A 129 -2.06 6.30 -29.44
CA LEU A 129 -2.07 7.38 -28.46
C LEU A 129 -3.44 7.57 -27.82
N ASN A 130 -4.52 7.46 -28.60
CA ASN A 130 -5.88 7.48 -28.08
C ASN A 130 -6.08 6.43 -26.99
N GLU A 131 -5.72 5.19 -27.30
CA GLU A 131 -5.87 4.07 -26.36
C GLU A 131 -4.94 4.19 -25.16
N SER A 132 -3.68 4.59 -25.36
CA SER A 132 -2.73 4.83 -24.27
C SER A 132 -3.25 5.90 -23.31
N HIS A 133 -3.77 7.02 -23.80
CA HIS A 133 -4.37 8.04 -22.95
C HIS A 133 -5.63 7.55 -22.22
N ARG A 134 -6.46 6.74 -22.87
CA ARG A 134 -7.63 6.12 -22.24
C ARG A 134 -7.23 5.23 -21.06
N VAL A 135 -6.26 4.33 -21.28
CA VAL A 135 -5.77 3.40 -20.27
C VAL A 135 -5.09 4.13 -19.12
N SER A 136 -4.20 5.09 -19.40
CA SER A 136 -3.58 5.91 -18.36
C SER A 136 -4.60 6.69 -17.55
N GLY A 137 -5.61 7.29 -18.19
CA GLY A 137 -6.67 8.01 -17.49
C GLY A 137 -7.46 7.13 -16.50
N ILE A 138 -7.73 5.88 -16.86
CA ILE A 138 -8.39 4.90 -15.97
C ILE A 138 -7.46 4.49 -14.84
N ALA A 139 -6.18 4.26 -15.14
CA ALA A 139 -5.20 3.81 -14.16
C ALA A 139 -4.93 4.90 -13.09
N TRP A 140 -4.77 6.15 -13.51
CA TRP A 140 -4.68 7.31 -12.60
C TRP A 140 -5.95 7.50 -11.76
N ASP A 141 -7.14 7.29 -12.33
CA ASP A 141 -8.39 7.33 -11.56
C ASP A 141 -8.50 6.21 -10.53
N LYS A 142 -8.00 5.00 -10.84
CA LYS A 142 -7.95 3.89 -9.89
C LYS A 142 -7.02 4.21 -8.73
N PHE A 143 -5.81 4.70 -9.03
CA PHE A 143 -4.85 5.12 -8.02
C PHE A 143 -5.43 6.20 -7.09
N TYR A 144 -5.96 7.28 -7.66
CA TYR A 144 -6.59 8.37 -6.90
C TYR A 144 -7.70 7.86 -5.97
N ARG A 145 -8.61 7.01 -6.46
CA ARG A 145 -9.70 6.46 -5.65
C ARG A 145 -9.19 5.55 -4.54
N ASN A 146 -8.18 4.73 -4.80
CA ASN A 146 -7.61 3.84 -3.79
C ASN A 146 -7.01 4.64 -2.63
N VAL A 147 -6.17 5.65 -2.94
CA VAL A 147 -5.57 6.52 -1.91
C VAL A 147 -6.64 7.29 -1.15
N LYS A 148 -7.63 7.86 -1.86
CA LYS A 148 -8.74 8.59 -1.23
C LYS A 148 -9.56 7.72 -0.29
N ILE A 149 -9.87 6.48 -0.68
CA ILE A 149 -10.63 5.55 0.18
C ILE A 149 -9.82 5.20 1.42
N GLU A 150 -8.51 4.97 1.28
CA GLU A 150 -7.66 4.63 2.41
C GLU A 150 -7.56 5.79 3.41
N LEU A 151 -7.37 7.02 2.92
CA LEU A 151 -7.37 8.23 3.75
C LEU A 151 -8.74 8.54 4.39
N ALA A 152 -9.84 8.07 3.80
CA ALA A 152 -11.18 8.27 4.36
C ALA A 152 -11.53 7.33 5.53
N LYS A 153 -10.81 6.20 5.67
CA LYS A 153 -11.02 5.25 6.79
C LYS A 153 -10.47 5.80 8.10
N HIS A 154 -10.92 5.25 9.22
CA HIS A 154 -10.30 5.53 10.52
C HIS A 154 -8.88 4.93 10.58
N PRO A 155 -7.87 5.60 11.18
CA PRO A 155 -6.48 5.12 11.21
C PRO A 155 -6.30 3.68 11.72
N SER A 156 -7.15 3.21 12.64
CA SER A 156 -7.10 1.83 13.16
C SER A 156 -7.58 0.76 12.19
N GLU A 157 -8.33 1.13 11.14
CA GLU A 157 -8.87 0.21 10.13
C GLU A 157 -8.04 0.22 8.83
N ARG A 158 -7.02 1.08 8.77
CA ARG A 158 -6.14 1.23 7.62
C ARG A 158 -5.06 0.17 7.62
N MET A 159 -4.48 -0.02 6.45
CA MET A 159 -3.22 -0.76 6.34
C MET A 159 -2.07 0.01 7.00
N GLN A 160 -0.98 -0.69 7.32
CA GLN A 160 0.20 -0.06 7.91
C GLN A 160 0.76 1.04 7.00
N PRO A 161 1.14 2.22 7.54
CA PRO A 161 1.52 3.39 6.73
C PRO A 161 2.74 3.12 5.84
N GLY A 162 3.75 2.41 6.35
CA GLY A 162 4.93 2.05 5.56
C GLY A 162 4.60 1.16 4.36
N GLN A 163 3.63 0.25 4.51
CA GLN A 163 3.15 -0.60 3.41
C GLN A 163 2.35 0.23 2.39
N MET A 164 1.45 1.11 2.86
CA MET A 164 0.66 1.98 1.99
C MET A 164 1.55 2.90 1.15
N LEU A 165 2.54 3.54 1.78
CA LEU A 165 3.47 4.44 1.11
C LEU A 165 4.31 3.72 0.07
N LYS A 166 4.83 2.52 0.40
CA LYS A 166 5.59 1.72 -0.56
C LYS A 166 4.75 1.33 -1.78
N MET A 167 3.55 0.80 -1.55
CA MET A 167 2.65 0.39 -2.64
C MET A 167 2.21 1.58 -3.49
N SER A 168 1.91 2.72 -2.85
CA SER A 168 1.49 3.92 -3.55
C SER A 168 2.63 4.53 -4.36
N LYS A 169 3.86 4.53 -3.83
CA LYS A 169 5.05 4.99 -4.54
C LYS A 169 5.31 4.13 -5.78
N GLU A 170 5.37 2.81 -5.62
CA GLU A 170 5.63 1.87 -6.73
C GLU A 170 4.59 2.03 -7.85
N GLU A 171 3.31 2.18 -7.49
CA GLU A 171 2.25 2.40 -8.47
C GLU A 171 2.33 3.79 -9.12
N PHE A 172 2.66 4.84 -8.37
CA PHE A 172 2.85 6.19 -8.91
C PHE A 172 4.00 6.23 -9.92
N ASP A 173 5.16 5.67 -9.56
CA ASP A 173 6.34 5.59 -10.44
C ASP A 173 6.00 4.80 -11.71
N ARG A 174 5.33 3.65 -11.58
CA ARG A 174 4.84 2.85 -12.71
C ARG A 174 3.90 3.65 -13.62
N LEU A 175 2.96 4.41 -13.04
CA LEU A 175 2.03 5.23 -13.82
C LEU A 175 2.77 6.36 -14.55
N MET A 176 3.79 6.96 -13.94
CA MET A 176 4.60 7.98 -14.59
C MET A 176 5.40 7.44 -15.77
N GLU A 177 6.00 6.25 -15.63
CA GLU A 177 6.79 5.61 -16.69
C GLU A 177 5.93 5.13 -17.87
N THR A 178 4.74 4.59 -17.57
CA THR A 178 3.86 3.98 -18.58
C THR A 178 2.93 4.99 -19.27
N SER A 179 2.78 6.19 -18.71
CA SER A 179 1.87 7.20 -19.25
C SER A 179 2.44 7.89 -20.50
N PRO A 180 1.63 8.04 -21.56
CA PRO A 180 2.05 8.78 -22.75
C PRO A 180 2.17 10.27 -22.44
N THR A 181 2.98 10.98 -23.25
CA THR A 181 3.18 12.42 -23.11
C THR A 181 1.89 13.20 -23.34
N ILE A 182 1.61 14.18 -22.47
CA ILE A 182 0.42 15.04 -22.59
C ILE A 182 0.69 16.15 -23.62
N PRO A 183 -0.22 16.41 -24.57
CA PRO A 183 -0.07 17.52 -25.50
C PRO A 183 -0.17 18.90 -24.82
N ASP A 184 0.68 19.85 -25.21
CA ASP A 184 0.71 21.22 -24.67
C ASP A 184 -0.64 21.94 -24.75
N LYS A 185 -1.43 21.65 -25.80
CA LYS A 185 -2.77 22.20 -25.98
C LYS A 185 -3.68 21.84 -24.80
N ILE A 186 -3.55 20.62 -24.27
CA ILE A 186 -4.34 20.13 -23.13
C ILE A 186 -3.83 20.75 -21.83
N ILE A 187 -2.52 20.91 -21.67
CA ILE A 187 -1.94 21.60 -20.50
C ILE A 187 -2.42 23.05 -20.44
N LYS A 188 -2.42 23.76 -21.58
CA LYS A 188 -2.97 25.12 -21.68
C LYS A 188 -4.46 25.16 -21.35
N LEU A 189 -5.23 24.17 -21.84
CA LEU A 189 -6.66 24.04 -21.53
C LEU A 189 -6.89 23.78 -20.04
N PHE A 190 -6.05 22.98 -19.39
CA PHE A 190 -6.11 22.75 -17.95
C PHE A 190 -5.92 24.05 -17.19
N LYS A 191 -4.83 24.78 -17.48
CA LYS A 191 -4.52 26.07 -16.86
C LYS A 191 -5.63 27.09 -17.05
N SER A 192 -6.27 27.14 -18.21
CA SER A 192 -7.38 28.08 -18.46
C SER A 192 -8.69 27.65 -17.79
N SER A 193 -8.98 26.34 -17.74
CA SER A 193 -10.25 25.81 -17.19
C SER A 193 -10.38 26.06 -15.69
N PHE A 194 -9.25 26.14 -14.97
CA PHE A 194 -9.25 26.20 -13.52
C PHE A 194 -8.70 27.51 -12.93
N LYS A 195 -8.45 28.53 -13.76
CA LYS A 195 -7.89 29.83 -13.35
C LYS A 195 -8.69 30.58 -12.28
N ASN A 196 -10.00 30.34 -12.18
CA ASN A 196 -10.92 31.10 -11.32
C ASN A 196 -11.53 30.29 -10.18
N ASN A 197 -11.05 29.06 -9.94
CA ASN A 197 -11.64 28.20 -8.91
C ASN A 197 -10.78 28.20 -7.64
N LYS A 198 -11.31 28.75 -6.55
CA LYS A 198 -10.63 28.83 -5.24
C LYS A 198 -10.27 27.45 -4.67
N GLU A 199 -11.05 26.42 -4.99
CA GLU A 199 -10.74 25.06 -4.55
C GLU A 199 -9.55 24.46 -5.31
N PHE A 200 -9.32 24.92 -6.54
CA PHE A 200 -8.21 24.47 -7.37
C PHE A 200 -6.86 25.09 -6.98
N GLU A 201 -6.88 26.21 -6.26
CA GLU A 201 -5.67 26.80 -5.67
C GLU A 201 -5.11 25.92 -4.54
N LYS A 202 -5.95 25.16 -3.85
CA LYS A 202 -5.56 24.28 -2.75
C LYS A 202 -4.97 22.94 -3.20
N ILE A 203 -5.23 22.53 -4.44
CA ILE A 203 -4.79 21.25 -4.99
C ILE A 203 -3.32 21.34 -5.39
N VAL A 204 -2.52 20.35 -4.98
CA VAL A 204 -1.12 20.24 -5.42
C VAL A 204 -1.07 19.87 -6.90
N LYS A 205 -0.44 20.72 -7.71
CA LYS A 205 -0.38 20.56 -9.16
C LYS A 205 0.88 19.76 -9.55
N PRO A 206 0.82 18.88 -10.55
CA PRO A 206 2.01 18.19 -11.06
C PRO A 206 3.00 19.17 -11.69
N GLU A 207 4.28 18.79 -11.74
CA GLU A 207 5.38 19.63 -12.22
C GLU A 207 5.20 20.01 -13.71
N ILE A 208 4.50 19.18 -14.48
CA ILE A 208 4.13 19.45 -15.90
C ILE A 208 3.25 20.71 -16.06
N CYS A 209 2.70 21.25 -14.97
CA CYS A 209 1.94 22.50 -14.96
C CYS A 209 2.83 23.75 -14.77
N ASP A 210 4.16 23.64 -14.90
CA ASP A 210 5.16 24.70 -14.72
C ASP A 210 5.19 25.29 -13.30
N ILE A 211 4.91 24.45 -12.30
CA ILE A 211 5.01 24.83 -10.88
C ILE A 211 6.09 23.95 -10.26
N LEU A 212 7.13 24.60 -9.74
CA LEU A 212 8.22 23.96 -9.03
C LEU A 212 8.17 24.44 -7.58
N ILE A 213 8.06 23.50 -6.66
CA ILE A 213 8.05 23.77 -5.22
C ILE A 213 9.39 23.26 -4.67
N SER A 214 9.97 23.98 -3.72
CA SER A 214 11.23 23.56 -3.11
C SER A 214 11.02 22.28 -2.31
N THR A 215 11.89 21.29 -2.47
CA THR A 215 11.86 20.07 -1.64
C THR A 215 12.13 20.38 -0.16
N ASP A 216 12.76 21.53 0.13
CA ASP A 216 13.01 21.98 1.51
C ASP A 216 11.70 22.26 2.26
N ASP A 217 10.64 22.68 1.55
CA ASP A 217 9.31 22.92 2.12
C ASP A 217 8.65 21.61 2.61
N TYR A 218 9.10 20.46 2.11
CA TYR A 218 8.62 19.12 2.46
C TYR A 218 9.53 18.39 3.44
N ARG A 219 10.64 19.01 3.84
CA ARG A 219 11.59 18.39 4.76
C ARG A 219 10.96 18.33 6.14
N ASN A 220 10.89 17.13 6.71
CA ASN A 220 10.44 16.96 8.09
C ASN A 220 11.30 17.84 9.04
N PRO A 221 10.68 18.73 9.85
CA PRO A 221 11.39 19.62 10.77
C PRO A 221 11.85 18.90 12.04
N TRP A 222 12.32 17.65 11.94
CA TRP A 222 12.81 16.86 13.07
C TRP A 222 14.02 17.49 13.77
N PHE A 223 14.70 18.41 13.08
CA PHE A 223 15.86 19.14 13.58
C PHE A 223 15.50 20.32 14.48
N ASN A 224 14.22 20.73 14.55
CA ASN A 224 13.79 21.75 15.49
C ASN A 224 13.79 21.19 16.92
N ASP A 225 14.29 21.98 17.87
CA ASP A 225 14.46 21.55 19.27
C ASP A 225 13.15 21.04 19.89
N GLU A 226 12.00 21.67 19.57
CA GLU A 226 10.67 21.21 20.03
C GLU A 226 10.26 19.83 19.52
N ASN A 227 10.62 19.47 18.27
CA ASN A 227 10.27 18.16 17.69
C ASN A 227 11.22 17.07 18.17
N LYS A 228 12.48 17.44 18.43
CA LYS A 228 13.46 16.55 19.06
C LYS A 228 13.03 16.17 20.47
N GLU A 229 12.55 17.14 21.25
CA GLU A 229 12.01 16.89 22.60
C GLU A 229 10.76 16.00 22.58
N LYS A 230 9.82 16.22 21.64
CA LYS A 230 8.66 15.33 21.45
C LYS A 230 9.06 13.90 21.13
N TYR A 231 10.00 13.71 20.21
CA TYR A 231 10.51 12.39 19.83
C TYR A 231 11.23 11.71 21.01
N GLU A 232 12.02 12.46 21.79
CA GLU A 232 12.68 11.96 23.00
C GLU A 232 11.64 11.53 24.06
N ILE A 233 10.59 12.32 24.28
CA ILE A 233 9.50 11.97 25.20
C ILE A 233 8.75 10.70 24.73
N GLU A 234 8.46 10.59 23.45
CA GLU A 234 7.73 9.46 22.88
C GLU A 234 8.54 8.16 22.92
N THR A 235 9.84 8.24 22.60
CA THR A 235 10.76 7.10 22.73
C THR A 235 10.96 6.67 24.18
N ILE A 236 10.99 7.62 25.13
CA ILE A 236 11.01 7.31 26.57
C ILE A 236 9.71 6.61 26.99
N ARG A 237 8.54 7.11 26.57
CA ARG A 237 7.25 6.45 26.85
C ARG A 237 7.19 5.04 26.30
N ASN A 238 7.64 4.83 25.06
CA ASN A 238 7.66 3.52 24.43
C ASN A 238 8.62 2.55 25.14
N LYS A 239 9.79 3.04 25.59
CA LYS A 239 10.70 2.25 26.45
C LYS A 239 10.06 1.88 27.78
N ILE A 240 9.44 2.84 28.48
CA ILE A 240 8.75 2.59 29.76
C ILE A 240 7.60 1.59 29.58
N ALA A 241 6.82 1.71 28.50
CA ALA A 241 5.74 0.78 28.19
C ALA A 241 6.28 -0.64 27.92
N LYS A 242 7.38 -0.74 27.16
CA LYS A 242 8.06 -2.01 26.88
C LYS A 242 8.65 -2.65 28.14
N GLU A 243 9.27 -1.86 29.01
CA GLU A 243 9.80 -2.33 30.30
C GLU A 243 8.68 -2.79 31.24
N LYS A 244 7.58 -2.04 31.34
CA LYS A 244 6.41 -2.41 32.14
C LYS A 244 5.79 -3.72 31.63
N ARG A 245 5.71 -3.90 30.31
CA ARG A 245 5.26 -5.14 29.67
C ARG A 245 6.21 -6.31 30.00
N GLN A 246 7.52 -6.10 29.92
CA GLN A 246 8.48 -7.15 30.24
C GLN A 246 8.41 -7.56 31.71
N LYS A 247 8.23 -6.60 32.63
CA LYS A 247 8.04 -6.89 34.06
C LYS A 247 6.77 -7.71 34.29
N LEU A 248 5.66 -7.32 33.67
CA LEU A 248 4.39 -8.06 33.78
C LEU A 248 4.53 -9.51 33.28
N ILE A 249 5.18 -9.72 32.13
CA ILE A 249 5.45 -11.07 31.59
C ILE A 249 6.32 -11.87 32.56
N ASN A 250 7.36 -11.27 33.12
CA ASN A 250 8.26 -11.94 34.07
C ASN A 250 7.53 -12.30 35.39
N GLU A 251 6.68 -11.42 35.91
CA GLU A 251 5.87 -11.66 37.11
C GLU A 251 4.85 -12.78 36.88
N THR A 252 4.18 -12.79 35.72
CA THR A 252 3.26 -13.87 35.33
C THR A 252 3.98 -15.21 35.21
N ASN A 253 5.15 -15.23 34.56
CA ASN A 253 5.98 -16.44 34.46
C ASN A 253 6.45 -16.94 35.84
N ALA A 254 6.84 -16.04 36.74
CA ALA A 254 7.22 -16.40 38.11
C ALA A 254 6.03 -16.99 38.89
N ASN A 255 4.83 -16.43 38.72
CA ASN A 255 3.62 -16.94 39.36
C ASN A 255 3.24 -18.32 38.84
N LEU A 256 3.37 -18.60 37.54
CA LEU A 256 3.15 -19.93 36.96
C LEU A 256 4.11 -20.97 37.56
N VAL A 257 5.39 -20.62 37.73
CA VAL A 257 6.37 -21.51 38.36
C VAL A 257 6.04 -21.73 39.84
N LYS A 258 5.61 -20.71 40.58
CA LYS A 258 5.19 -20.83 41.99
C LYS A 258 3.93 -21.70 42.15
N GLU A 259 2.91 -21.48 41.32
CA GLU A 259 1.68 -22.29 41.26
C GLU A 259 1.98 -23.75 40.90
N PHE A 260 2.88 -23.99 39.95
CA PHE A 260 3.34 -25.33 39.60
C PHE A 260 4.05 -26.00 40.77
N LYS A 261 5.00 -25.31 41.43
CA LYS A 261 5.68 -25.82 42.64
C LYS A 261 4.68 -26.19 43.73
N LYS A 262 3.68 -25.35 43.99
CA LYS A 262 2.63 -25.57 45.00
C LYS A 262 1.73 -26.75 44.65
N THR A 263 1.26 -26.81 43.42
CA THR A 263 0.39 -27.89 42.92
C THR A 263 1.13 -29.23 42.95
N PHE A 264 2.39 -29.24 42.52
CA PHE A 264 3.24 -30.42 42.56
C PHE A 264 3.51 -30.89 43.99
N TYR A 265 3.79 -29.97 44.93
CA TYR A 265 4.00 -30.31 46.34
C TYR A 265 2.75 -30.93 46.97
N ASN A 266 1.58 -30.32 46.74
CA ASN A 266 0.31 -30.81 47.28
C ASN A 266 -0.06 -32.21 46.77
N LEU A 267 0.40 -32.58 45.58
CA LEU A 267 0.06 -33.84 44.93
C LEU A 267 1.10 -34.94 45.15
N ASN A 268 2.38 -34.57 45.26
CA ASN A 268 3.49 -35.51 45.34
C ASN A 268 4.22 -35.50 46.71
N ASN A 269 3.81 -34.63 47.65
CA ASN A 269 4.45 -34.43 48.96
C ASN A 269 5.98 -34.23 48.90
N ARG A 270 6.47 -33.72 47.77
CA ARG A 270 7.89 -33.40 47.53
C ARG A 270 8.02 -32.18 46.65
N VAL A 271 9.18 -31.52 46.72
CA VAL A 271 9.51 -30.41 45.83
C VAL A 271 9.87 -30.95 44.44
N PRO A 272 9.41 -30.31 43.34
CA PRO A 272 9.79 -30.71 41.99
C PRO A 272 11.28 -30.44 41.71
N MET A 273 11.91 -31.30 40.92
CA MET A 273 13.29 -31.13 40.46
C MET A 273 13.35 -30.14 39.28
N ASP A 274 14.50 -29.49 39.06
CA ASP A 274 14.65 -28.50 37.97
C ASP A 274 14.30 -29.07 36.59
N SER A 275 14.70 -30.32 36.33
CA SER A 275 14.36 -31.05 35.11
C SER A 275 12.85 -31.26 34.94
N GLU A 276 12.11 -31.46 36.03
CA GLU A 276 10.65 -31.66 36.00
C GLU A 276 9.90 -30.34 35.77
N ILE A 277 10.42 -29.23 36.30
CA ILE A 277 9.89 -27.89 36.01
C ILE A 277 10.13 -27.54 34.54
N ILE A 278 11.34 -27.79 34.05
CA ILE A 278 11.71 -27.55 32.65
C ILE A 278 10.89 -28.42 31.71
N ASP A 279 10.75 -29.72 31.95
CA ASP A 279 10.03 -30.61 31.05
C ASP A 279 8.53 -30.30 30.93
N ASN A 280 7.89 -29.76 31.98
CA ASN A 280 6.47 -29.42 31.96
C ASN A 280 6.19 -27.97 31.50
N LEU A 281 7.18 -27.07 31.57
CA LEU A 281 7.00 -25.65 31.22
C LEU A 281 7.79 -25.21 29.98
N LYS A 282 8.70 -26.02 29.44
CA LYS A 282 9.51 -25.71 28.23
C LYS A 282 8.68 -25.44 26.97
N ASP A 283 7.48 -26.01 26.87
CA ASP A 283 6.59 -25.81 25.73
C ASP A 283 5.85 -24.45 25.82
N LYS A 284 5.96 -23.76 26.96
CA LYS A 284 5.20 -22.54 27.29
C LYS A 284 6.10 -21.33 27.60
N ILE A 285 7.29 -21.56 28.13
CA ILE A 285 8.26 -20.53 28.52
C ILE A 285 9.59 -20.85 27.84
N GLU A 286 10.22 -19.82 27.26
CA GLU A 286 11.55 -19.95 26.66
C GLU A 286 12.57 -20.50 27.67
N LEU A 287 13.34 -21.51 27.25
CA LEU A 287 14.25 -22.27 28.12
C LEU A 287 15.25 -21.36 28.87
N SER A 288 15.67 -20.27 28.22
CA SER A 288 16.60 -19.26 28.75
C SER A 288 16.01 -18.46 29.92
N VAL A 289 14.73 -18.14 29.86
CA VAL A 289 13.98 -17.39 30.88
C VAL A 289 13.61 -18.31 32.04
N LEU A 290 13.21 -19.55 31.73
CA LEU A 290 12.85 -20.54 32.75
C LEU A 290 14.04 -20.92 33.64
N THR A 291 15.22 -21.10 33.04
CA THR A 291 16.45 -21.41 33.79
C THR A 291 16.83 -20.27 34.75
N LYS A 292 16.74 -19.02 34.29
CA LYS A 292 16.97 -17.83 35.14
C LYS A 292 15.95 -17.70 36.26
N LEU A 293 14.66 -17.89 35.97
CA LEU A 293 13.61 -17.83 36.99
C LEU A 293 13.75 -18.94 38.05
N ILE A 294 14.23 -20.12 37.67
CA ILE A 294 14.50 -21.21 38.61
C ILE A 294 15.69 -20.86 39.52
N GLU A 295 16.75 -20.24 38.99
CA GLU A 295 17.89 -19.74 39.76
C GLU A 295 17.49 -18.61 40.72
N ASP A 296 16.74 -17.61 40.25
CA ASP A 296 16.26 -16.47 41.05
C ASP A 296 15.31 -16.93 42.18
N LEU A 297 14.46 -17.92 41.94
CA LEU A 297 13.57 -18.47 42.97
C LEU A 297 14.32 -19.36 43.99
N LYS A 298 15.53 -19.81 43.68
CA LYS A 298 16.39 -20.56 44.63
C LYS A 298 17.20 -19.60 45.51
N SER A 299 17.64 -18.45 44.98
CA SER A 299 18.33 -17.43 45.76
C SER A 299 17.40 -16.77 46.79
N GLU A 300 16.13 -16.49 46.44
CA GLU A 300 15.11 -15.98 47.39
C GLU A 300 14.85 -16.93 48.58
N GLN A 301 14.97 -18.25 48.37
CA GLN A 301 14.82 -19.27 49.42
C GLN A 301 16.06 -19.39 50.32
N CYS A 302 17.26 -19.00 49.85
CA CYS A 302 18.46 -18.95 50.67
C CYS A 302 18.51 -17.69 51.56
N GLU A 303 18.03 -16.54 51.07
CA GLU A 303 18.00 -15.31 51.87
C GLU A 303 16.99 -15.37 53.03
N THR A 304 15.83 -16.00 52.83
CA THR A 304 14.85 -16.21 53.91
C THR A 304 15.30 -17.21 54.97
N ALA A 305 16.26 -18.09 54.66
CA ALA A 305 16.83 -19.01 55.64
C ALA A 305 17.89 -18.34 56.56
N ILE A 306 18.52 -17.25 56.12
CA ILE A 306 19.58 -16.55 56.87
C ILE A 306 19.00 -15.55 57.88
N VAL A 307 17.84 -14.94 57.59
CA VAL A 307 17.19 -13.95 58.48
C VAL A 307 16.48 -14.60 59.69
N VAL A 308 16.29 -15.93 59.70
CA VAL A 308 15.68 -16.66 60.84
C VAL A 308 16.73 -17.22 61.80
N SER A 309 18.02 -17.01 61.52
CA SER A 309 19.15 -17.51 62.30
C SER A 309 20.01 -16.43 62.98
N ASP A 310 19.43 -15.25 63.25
CA ASP A 310 19.94 -14.24 64.20
C ASP A 310 18.86 -13.89 65.24
#